data_AF-A0A960NRN2-F1
#
_entry.id   AF-A0A960NRN2-F1
#
_cell.length_a   1.000
_cell.length_b   1.000
_cell.length_c   1.000
_cell.angle_alpha   90.00
_cell.angle_beta   90.00
_cell.angle_gamma   90.00
#
_symmetry.space_group_name_H-M   'P 1'
#
loop_
_entity.id
_entity.type
_entity.pdbx_description
1 polymer ?
#
loop_
_entity_poly.entity_id
_entity_poly.type
_entity_poly.pdbx_seq_one_letter_code
_entity_poly.pdbx_strand_id
1 'polypeptide(L)'
;MTPRVPLRFQATVRDGGRVLHGRKVVAEIKRLALIHFVPQPGASSLVGADVGVPFYWRQYGNHQDPERRMDFRRRLTLIEQSATAIRLRATGTTRSGSARSTYAITFRIDARGRLQCEVEAVLTVSDGPGWLVTPHPHHGEAVFCTLWPTGVFSPTGETPKRFDSCLVQRGTKTRRILHHHLESPDKQRIKLGPGDRLAWGLEEMNPQLTIGAGTRAEAGVCAYMWDTHFALRVCRDRRDVVLKPGSQLRAAYVLAGKTRRQLAADFNRATIASSGAAADTPMYRRGLHTFKETFRDATAAGNTAWPWQREIVAGREADVVLARDTRVGCGDCWSLKLQHRHAAQSRWLATTLGPAFGEPAFKRGARLRLGAMVKTTGAAAARITLRLHRTGRGSVFDVSGYEPWSSEWVGSRGALAAGSRKYAAGAPRPQGDGIGGAGEWIELLIETPPLSPAPDRVHLLLELKGCGTGWFDNVELQRR
;
A
#
# COMPACT_ATOMS: atom_id res chain seq x y z
N MET A 1 37.74 -31.35 -2.35
CA MET A 1 36.84 -30.32 -2.93
C MET A 1 35.49 -30.97 -3.23
N THR A 2 34.42 -30.60 -2.54
CA THR A 2 33.08 -31.11 -2.84
C THR A 2 32.66 -30.59 -4.23
N PRO A 3 32.16 -31.43 -5.15
CA PRO A 3 31.78 -30.99 -6.49
C PRO A 3 30.73 -29.88 -6.38
N ARG A 4 31.01 -28.72 -6.98
CA ARG A 4 30.05 -27.62 -7.06
C ARG A 4 28.87 -28.08 -7.90
N VAL A 5 27.72 -28.21 -7.27
CA VAL A 5 26.47 -28.55 -7.96
C VAL A 5 26.13 -27.41 -8.93
N PRO A 6 25.99 -27.67 -10.24
CA PRO A 6 25.81 -26.60 -11.22
C PRO A 6 24.40 -26.01 -11.18
N LEU A 7 24.29 -24.75 -11.60
CA LEU A 7 23.01 -24.16 -11.98
C LEU A 7 22.49 -24.74 -13.29
N ARG A 8 21.18 -24.98 -13.37
CA ARG A 8 20.49 -25.41 -14.60
C ARG A 8 19.19 -24.63 -14.81
N PHE A 9 18.98 -24.13 -16.02
CA PHE A 9 17.70 -23.58 -16.45
C PHE A 9 16.84 -24.68 -17.08
N GLN A 10 15.56 -24.68 -16.73
CA GLN A 10 14.55 -25.54 -17.33
C GLN A 10 13.40 -24.66 -17.81
N ALA A 11 13.27 -24.48 -19.13
CA ALA A 11 12.11 -23.82 -19.72
C ALA A 11 10.84 -24.61 -19.40
N THR A 12 9.76 -23.93 -19.04
CA THR A 12 8.46 -24.57 -18.78
C THR A 12 7.40 -24.14 -19.78
N VAL A 13 7.43 -22.88 -20.19
CA VAL A 13 6.56 -22.27 -21.20
C VAL A 13 7.33 -21.16 -21.92
N ARG A 14 6.77 -20.56 -22.97
CA ARG A 14 7.42 -19.50 -23.76
C ARG A 14 7.92 -18.31 -22.93
N ASP A 15 7.22 -17.97 -21.86
CA ASP A 15 7.47 -16.81 -21.00
C ASP A 15 7.77 -17.20 -19.54
N GLY A 16 8.26 -18.44 -19.33
CA GLY A 16 8.50 -18.97 -18.00
C GLY A 16 9.51 -20.12 -17.96
N GLY A 17 10.10 -20.31 -16.79
CA GLY A 17 11.08 -21.35 -16.55
C GLY A 17 11.57 -21.38 -15.11
N ARG A 18 12.36 -22.41 -14.79
CA ARG A 18 12.89 -22.66 -13.45
C ARG A 18 14.41 -22.63 -13.47
N VAL A 19 14.99 -22.06 -12.43
CA VAL A 19 16.42 -22.16 -12.14
C VAL A 19 16.61 -23.17 -11.01
N LEU A 20 17.44 -24.16 -11.28
CA LEU A 20 17.74 -25.27 -10.40
C LEU A 20 19.17 -25.14 -9.89
N HIS A 21 19.38 -25.43 -8.61
CA HIS A 21 20.69 -25.70 -8.03
C HIS A 21 20.67 -27.16 -7.56
N GLY A 22 21.22 -28.05 -8.40
CA GLY A 22 21.01 -29.50 -8.26
C GLY A 22 19.56 -29.88 -8.55
N ARG A 23 18.91 -30.53 -7.58
CA ARG A 23 17.48 -30.91 -7.68
C ARG A 23 16.53 -29.85 -7.10
N LYS A 24 17.06 -28.79 -6.47
CA LYS A 24 16.24 -27.78 -5.78
C LYS A 24 15.93 -26.61 -6.71
N VAL A 25 14.68 -26.18 -6.76
CA VAL A 25 14.26 -24.96 -7.45
C VAL A 25 14.64 -23.76 -6.58
N VAL A 26 15.56 -22.93 -7.08
CA VAL A 26 16.05 -21.73 -6.39
C VAL A 26 15.48 -20.45 -7.01
N ALA A 27 14.95 -20.51 -8.23
CA ALA A 27 14.10 -19.45 -8.77
C ALA A 27 13.05 -20.02 -9.73
N GLU A 28 11.88 -19.39 -9.81
CA GLU A 28 10.85 -19.70 -10.81
C GLU A 28 10.32 -18.41 -11.42
N ILE A 29 10.24 -18.38 -12.75
CA ILE A 29 9.66 -17.29 -13.54
C ILE A 29 8.40 -17.83 -14.21
N LYS A 30 7.27 -17.14 -14.02
CA LYS A 30 6.01 -17.40 -14.75
C LYS A 30 5.47 -16.10 -15.32
N ARG A 31 5.10 -16.10 -16.60
CA ARG A 31 4.54 -14.90 -17.28
C ARG A 31 5.45 -13.67 -17.14
N LEU A 32 6.76 -13.88 -17.25
CA LEU A 32 7.81 -12.87 -17.00
C LEU A 32 7.83 -12.25 -15.60
N ALA A 33 7.22 -12.88 -14.59
CA ALA A 33 7.37 -12.47 -13.20
C ALA A 33 8.19 -13.52 -12.44
N LEU A 34 9.17 -13.09 -11.65
CA LEU A 34 9.86 -13.92 -10.67
C LEU A 34 8.89 -14.20 -9.53
N ILE A 35 8.42 -15.43 -9.40
CA ILE A 35 7.41 -15.84 -8.41
C ILE A 35 7.99 -16.75 -7.32
N HIS A 36 9.27 -17.05 -7.41
CA HIS A 36 10.01 -17.80 -6.39
C HIS A 36 11.46 -17.38 -6.47
N PHE A 37 12.08 -17.06 -5.33
CA PHE A 37 13.51 -16.77 -5.28
C PHE A 37 14.09 -17.11 -3.91
N VAL A 38 14.95 -18.11 -3.88
CA VAL A 38 15.63 -18.60 -2.67
C VAL A 38 17.13 -18.36 -2.84
N PRO A 39 17.73 -17.42 -2.07
CA PRO A 39 19.12 -17.02 -2.24
C PRO A 39 20.10 -18.10 -1.77
N GLN A 40 19.65 -19.07 -0.99
CA GLN A 40 20.46 -20.18 -0.52
C GLN A 40 19.57 -21.40 -0.25
N PRO A 41 19.94 -22.61 -0.71
CA PRO A 41 19.16 -23.82 -0.43
C PRO A 41 18.86 -23.98 1.07
N GLY A 42 17.58 -24.14 1.42
CA GLY A 42 17.12 -24.28 2.81
C GLY A 42 16.77 -22.96 3.50
N ALA A 43 17.11 -21.80 2.93
CA ALA A 43 16.63 -20.51 3.41
C ALA A 43 15.16 -20.27 3.00
N SER A 44 14.48 -19.40 3.74
CA SER A 44 13.16 -18.90 3.36
C SER A 44 13.21 -18.20 1.99
N SER A 45 12.11 -18.30 1.23
CA SER A 45 11.99 -17.54 -0.01
C SER A 45 11.96 -16.04 0.27
N LEU A 46 12.62 -15.29 -0.61
CA LEU A 46 12.57 -13.83 -0.62
C LEU A 46 11.43 -13.31 -1.49
N VAL A 47 11.02 -14.06 -2.52
CA VAL A 47 9.91 -13.73 -3.40
C VAL A 47 8.97 -14.93 -3.44
N GLY A 48 7.66 -14.69 -3.22
CA GLY A 48 6.65 -15.74 -3.08
C GLY A 48 5.72 -15.82 -4.28
N ALA A 49 4.93 -16.90 -4.34
CA ALA A 49 4.02 -17.16 -5.45
C ALA A 49 2.80 -16.23 -5.49
N ASP A 50 2.48 -15.58 -4.36
CA ASP A 50 1.30 -14.72 -4.23
C ASP A 50 1.39 -13.52 -5.17
N VAL A 51 2.54 -12.82 -5.17
CA VAL A 51 2.83 -11.72 -6.10
C VAL A 51 4.30 -11.74 -6.51
N GLY A 52 4.52 -11.92 -7.81
CA GLY A 52 5.86 -11.98 -8.39
C GLY A 52 6.46 -10.61 -8.70
N VAL A 53 7.78 -10.55 -8.78
CA VAL A 53 8.54 -9.37 -9.24
C VAL A 53 8.52 -9.34 -10.78
N PRO A 54 7.90 -8.32 -11.41
CA PRO A 54 7.82 -8.26 -12.86
C PRO A 54 9.19 -8.03 -13.51
N PHE A 55 9.50 -8.77 -14.58
CA PHE A 55 10.60 -8.51 -15.50
C PHE A 55 10.12 -7.80 -16.76
N TYR A 56 9.38 -6.71 -16.55
CA TYR A 56 8.98 -5.79 -17.60
C TYR A 56 8.71 -4.39 -17.03
N TRP A 57 8.85 -3.37 -17.88
CA TRP A 57 8.53 -2.00 -17.50
C TRP A 57 7.02 -1.78 -17.40
N ARG A 58 6.62 -0.91 -16.47
CA ARG A 58 5.22 -0.46 -16.33
C ARG A 58 5.13 0.95 -15.74
N GLN A 59 3.95 1.55 -15.80
CA GLN A 59 3.54 2.65 -14.94
C GLN A 59 2.65 2.07 -13.83
N TYR A 60 2.87 2.51 -12.58
CA TYR A 60 2.09 1.99 -11.45
C TYR A 60 0.65 2.54 -11.45
N GLY A 61 0.51 3.84 -11.74
CA GLY A 61 -0.78 4.47 -11.94
C GLY A 61 -1.49 3.86 -13.14
N ASN A 62 -2.73 3.42 -12.94
CA ASN A 62 -3.54 2.74 -13.95
C ASN A 62 -2.85 1.52 -14.61
N HIS A 63 -2.08 0.73 -13.84
CA HIS A 63 -1.38 -0.46 -14.37
C HIS A 63 -2.30 -1.57 -14.92
N GLN A 64 -3.61 -1.43 -14.78
CA GLN A 64 -4.62 -2.30 -15.40
C GLN A 64 -4.76 -2.01 -16.90
N ASP A 65 -4.49 -0.78 -17.33
CA ASP A 65 -4.44 -0.40 -18.74
C ASP A 65 -3.28 -1.13 -19.43
N PRO A 66 -3.56 -1.94 -20.48
CA PRO A 66 -2.54 -2.70 -21.19
C PRO A 66 -1.51 -1.84 -21.94
N GLU A 67 -1.74 -0.53 -22.12
CA GLU A 67 -0.74 0.40 -22.64
C GLU A 67 0.23 0.91 -21.57
N ARG A 68 -0.06 0.66 -20.29
CA ARG A 68 0.78 1.07 -19.15
C ARG A 68 1.72 -0.02 -18.69
N ARG A 69 1.69 -1.22 -19.27
CA ARG A 69 2.57 -2.34 -18.92
C ARG A 69 3.07 -3.07 -20.15
N MET A 70 4.33 -3.53 -20.10
CA MET A 70 5.00 -4.18 -21.23
C MET A 70 4.99 -5.72 -21.11
N ASP A 71 3.81 -6.28 -20.80
CA ASP A 71 3.62 -7.72 -20.56
C ASP A 71 2.84 -8.43 -21.69
N PHE A 72 2.76 -7.84 -22.88
CA PHE A 72 2.26 -8.49 -24.10
C PHE A 72 3.39 -9.14 -24.89
N ARG A 73 3.03 -10.11 -25.76
CA ARG A 73 3.97 -10.84 -26.65
C ARG A 73 5.21 -11.38 -25.91
N ARG A 74 4.98 -11.85 -24.68
CA ARG A 74 6.00 -12.25 -23.72
C ARG A 74 6.90 -13.36 -24.26
N ARG A 75 8.19 -13.26 -23.92
CA ARG A 75 9.17 -14.31 -24.22
C ARG A 75 10.28 -14.30 -23.18
N LEU A 76 10.69 -15.48 -22.73
CA LEU A 76 11.86 -15.73 -21.92
C LEU A 76 12.81 -16.62 -22.72
N THR A 77 14.05 -16.18 -22.91
CA THR A 77 15.06 -16.89 -23.69
C THR A 77 16.30 -17.13 -22.82
N LEU A 78 16.81 -18.37 -22.80
CA LEU A 78 18.14 -18.67 -22.25
C LEU A 78 19.20 -18.10 -23.19
N ILE A 79 20.10 -17.27 -22.66
CA ILE A 79 21.20 -16.67 -23.42
C ILE A 79 22.49 -17.43 -23.16
N GLU A 80 22.78 -17.72 -21.89
CA GLU A 80 24.01 -18.37 -21.47
C GLU A 80 23.77 -19.18 -20.19
N GLN A 81 24.50 -20.28 -20.03
CA GLN A 81 24.50 -21.09 -18.82
C GLN A 81 25.89 -21.62 -18.54
N SER A 82 26.31 -21.52 -17.29
CA SER A 82 27.50 -22.14 -16.72
C SER A 82 27.17 -22.80 -15.38
N ALA A 83 28.16 -23.43 -14.76
CA ALA A 83 27.96 -24.06 -13.46
C ALA A 83 27.54 -23.06 -12.36
N THR A 84 27.93 -21.78 -12.48
CA THR A 84 27.71 -20.77 -11.44
C THR A 84 26.83 -19.61 -11.89
N ALA A 85 26.44 -19.55 -13.16
CA ALA A 85 25.61 -18.47 -13.69
C ALA A 85 24.61 -18.93 -14.76
N ILE A 86 23.44 -18.31 -14.78
CA ILE A 86 22.47 -18.41 -15.87
C ILE A 86 22.10 -17.00 -16.30
N ARG A 87 22.22 -16.71 -17.60
CA ARG A 87 21.77 -15.45 -18.19
C ARG A 87 20.53 -15.70 -19.05
N LEU A 88 19.45 -15.00 -18.73
CA LEU A 88 18.18 -15.03 -19.45
C LEU A 88 17.91 -13.66 -20.07
N ARG A 89 17.05 -13.65 -21.09
CA ARG A 89 16.47 -12.44 -21.67
C ARG A 89 14.95 -12.54 -21.61
N ALA A 90 14.33 -11.65 -20.86
CA ALA A 90 12.88 -11.47 -20.85
C ALA A 90 12.51 -10.28 -21.76
N THR A 91 11.53 -10.47 -22.63
CA THR A 91 11.02 -9.41 -23.50
C THR A 91 9.50 -9.38 -23.51
N GLY A 92 8.94 -8.18 -23.53
CA GLY A 92 7.50 -7.96 -23.72
C GLY A 92 7.24 -6.59 -24.33
N THR A 93 6.00 -6.32 -24.69
CA THR A 93 5.55 -5.05 -25.29
C THR A 93 4.29 -4.55 -24.60
N THR A 94 3.92 -3.29 -24.83
CA THR A 94 2.53 -2.86 -24.67
C THR A 94 1.62 -3.63 -25.65
N ARG A 95 0.30 -3.53 -25.47
CA ARG A 95 -0.66 -4.23 -26.36
C ARG A 95 -0.56 -3.74 -27.81
N SER A 96 -0.45 -2.43 -28.01
CA SER A 96 -0.24 -1.82 -29.33
C SER A 96 1.15 -2.10 -29.91
N GLY A 97 2.14 -2.43 -29.07
CA GLY A 97 3.55 -2.52 -29.48
C GLY A 97 4.28 -1.18 -29.48
N SER A 98 3.64 -0.10 -29.02
CA SER A 98 4.20 1.27 -28.88
C SER A 98 5.48 1.33 -28.06
N ALA A 99 5.68 0.40 -27.13
CA ALA A 99 6.91 0.28 -26.38
C ALA A 99 7.28 -1.17 -26.10
N ARG A 100 8.58 -1.42 -26.02
CA ARG A 100 9.20 -2.72 -25.79
C ARG A 100 10.03 -2.69 -24.52
N SER A 101 9.87 -3.73 -23.72
CA SER A 101 10.68 -4.03 -22.55
C SER A 101 11.66 -5.16 -22.87
N THR A 102 12.92 -4.99 -22.46
CA THR A 102 13.95 -6.02 -22.50
C THR A 102 14.72 -6.06 -21.18
N TYR A 103 14.73 -7.21 -20.53
CA TYR A 103 15.45 -7.46 -19.28
C TYR A 103 16.50 -8.53 -19.54
N ALA A 104 17.77 -8.21 -19.34
CA ALA A 104 18.83 -9.20 -19.21
C ALA A 104 18.94 -9.58 -17.72
N ILE A 105 18.61 -10.83 -17.40
CA ILE A 105 18.50 -11.34 -16.03
C ILE A 105 19.62 -12.33 -15.83
N THR A 106 20.47 -12.13 -14.83
CA THR A 106 21.56 -13.04 -14.49
C THR A 106 21.36 -13.60 -13.09
N PHE A 107 21.16 -14.90 -13.00
CA PHE A 107 21.23 -15.62 -11.73
C PHE A 107 22.66 -16.08 -11.53
N ARG A 108 23.33 -15.64 -10.46
CA ARG A 108 24.75 -15.98 -10.19
C ARG A 108 24.96 -16.43 -8.76
N ILE A 109 25.75 -17.49 -8.58
CA ILE A 109 26.23 -17.93 -7.27
C ILE A 109 27.47 -17.10 -6.91
N ASP A 110 27.43 -16.39 -5.79
CA ASP A 110 28.56 -15.64 -5.24
C ASP A 110 29.63 -16.56 -4.64
N ALA A 111 30.79 -15.99 -4.28
CA ALA A 111 31.89 -16.76 -3.68
C ALA A 111 31.51 -17.49 -2.37
N ARG A 112 30.42 -17.09 -1.72
CA ARG A 112 29.88 -17.70 -0.49
C ARG A 112 28.77 -18.72 -0.78
N GLY A 113 28.55 -19.07 -2.05
CA GLY A 113 27.53 -20.05 -2.44
C GLY A 113 26.11 -19.51 -2.47
N ARG A 114 25.91 -18.18 -2.43
CA ARG A 114 24.57 -17.57 -2.42
C ARG A 114 24.18 -17.08 -3.80
N LEU A 115 22.95 -17.38 -4.18
CA LEU A 115 22.34 -16.92 -5.42
C LEU A 115 21.96 -15.44 -5.32
N GLN A 116 22.30 -14.70 -6.37
CA GLN A 116 21.90 -13.32 -6.61
C GLN A 116 21.18 -13.24 -7.95
N CYS A 117 20.23 -12.31 -8.07
CA CYS A 117 19.52 -12.01 -9.31
C CYS A 117 19.89 -10.59 -9.75
N GLU A 118 20.69 -10.48 -10.79
CA GLU A 118 21.13 -9.22 -11.38
C GLU A 118 20.29 -8.91 -12.60
N VAL A 119 19.86 -7.66 -12.75
CA VAL A 119 18.96 -7.25 -13.82
C VAL A 119 19.48 -5.99 -14.48
N GLU A 120 19.56 -6.03 -15.80
CA GLU A 120 19.71 -4.86 -16.68
C GLU A 120 18.43 -4.73 -17.51
N ALA A 121 17.68 -3.66 -17.26
CA ALA A 121 16.39 -3.38 -17.88
C ALA A 121 16.53 -2.24 -18.89
N VAL A 122 15.96 -2.43 -20.07
CA VAL A 122 15.87 -1.43 -21.14
C VAL A 122 14.43 -1.33 -21.62
N LEU A 123 13.94 -0.10 -21.70
CA LEU A 123 12.69 0.26 -22.37
C LEU A 123 13.06 0.94 -23.68
N THR A 124 12.38 0.59 -24.76
CA THR A 124 12.51 1.27 -26.05
C THR A 124 11.12 1.62 -26.56
N VAL A 125 10.92 2.89 -26.90
CA VAL A 125 9.69 3.34 -27.57
C VAL A 125 9.81 3.03 -29.06
N SER A 126 8.87 2.24 -29.57
CA SER A 126 8.80 1.82 -30.97
C SER A 126 8.35 2.97 -31.88
N ASP A 127 8.42 2.75 -33.19
CA ASP A 127 7.86 3.67 -34.18
C ASP A 127 6.35 3.87 -33.96
N GLY A 128 5.85 5.09 -34.19
CA GLY A 128 4.44 5.45 -34.00
C GLY A 128 4.23 6.70 -33.13
N PRO A 129 3.09 6.82 -32.42
CA PRO A 129 2.71 8.05 -31.70
C PRO A 129 3.51 8.30 -30.42
N GLY A 130 4.42 7.40 -30.04
CA GLY A 130 5.16 7.46 -28.79
C GLY A 130 4.47 6.73 -27.63
N TRP A 131 5.05 6.85 -26.43
CA TRP A 131 4.50 6.25 -25.20
C TRP A 131 4.20 7.33 -24.17
N LEU A 132 2.92 7.48 -23.83
CA LEU A 132 2.45 8.42 -22.83
C LEU A 132 2.89 7.96 -21.44
N VAL A 133 3.49 8.86 -20.66
CA VAL A 133 3.88 8.67 -19.27
C VAL A 133 3.16 9.70 -18.42
N THR A 134 2.39 9.23 -17.44
CA THR A 134 1.61 10.09 -16.55
C THR A 134 2.33 10.27 -15.20
N PRO A 135 2.31 11.47 -14.60
CA PRO A 135 2.98 11.76 -13.35
C PRO A 135 2.54 10.85 -12.21
N HIS A 136 3.47 10.47 -11.35
CA HIS A 136 3.17 9.77 -10.10
C HIS A 136 3.69 10.53 -8.87
N PRO A 137 2.85 10.84 -7.88
CA PRO A 137 3.25 11.71 -6.76
C PRO A 137 4.25 11.04 -5.80
N HIS A 138 4.21 9.72 -5.66
CA HIS A 138 4.91 9.01 -4.57
C HIS A 138 6.27 8.40 -4.95
N HIS A 139 6.54 8.20 -6.24
CA HIS A 139 7.77 7.61 -6.77
C HIS A 139 7.90 7.96 -8.27
N GLY A 140 8.94 7.49 -8.96
CA GLY A 140 9.08 7.71 -10.42
C GLY A 140 7.96 7.04 -11.24
N GLU A 141 7.79 7.42 -12.50
CA GLU A 141 6.69 6.93 -13.35
C GLU A 141 7.03 5.63 -14.08
N ALA A 142 8.25 5.52 -14.61
CA ALA A 142 8.68 4.34 -15.36
C ALA A 142 9.26 3.30 -14.40
N VAL A 143 8.40 2.41 -13.89
CA VAL A 143 8.73 1.38 -12.91
C VAL A 143 9.48 0.24 -13.60
N PHE A 144 10.67 -0.07 -13.09
CA PHE A 144 11.53 -1.16 -13.57
C PHE A 144 11.67 -2.31 -12.56
N CYS A 145 11.27 -2.09 -11.30
CA CYS A 145 11.20 -3.14 -10.31
C CYS A 145 10.04 -2.86 -9.34
N THR A 146 9.27 -3.89 -9.04
CA THR A 146 8.31 -3.88 -7.93
C THR A 146 8.60 -5.09 -7.08
N LEU A 147 9.19 -4.84 -5.91
CA LEU A 147 9.64 -5.90 -5.01
C LEU A 147 8.60 -6.12 -3.92
N TRP A 148 8.05 -7.33 -3.88
CA TRP A 148 7.12 -7.81 -2.87
C TRP A 148 7.79 -8.95 -2.10
N PRO A 149 8.49 -8.66 -1.00
CA PRO A 149 9.11 -9.73 -0.26
C PRO A 149 8.10 -10.72 0.32
N THR A 150 8.43 -12.01 0.31
CA THR A 150 7.56 -13.03 0.93
C THR A 150 7.27 -12.68 2.40
N GLY A 151 5.99 -12.59 2.75
CA GLY A 151 5.50 -12.31 4.10
C GLY A 151 5.39 -10.84 4.48
N VAL A 152 5.51 -9.89 3.54
CA VAL A 152 5.06 -8.49 3.75
C VAL A 152 3.54 -8.34 3.72
N PHE A 153 2.87 -9.29 3.08
CA PHE A 153 1.42 -9.37 2.92
C PHE A 153 0.94 -10.77 3.32
N SER A 154 -0.17 -10.84 4.06
CA SER A 154 -0.86 -12.08 4.40
C SER A 154 -2.34 -11.92 4.06
N PRO A 155 -2.87 -12.60 3.03
CA PRO A 155 -4.27 -12.46 2.65
C PRO A 155 -5.22 -13.01 3.72
N THR A 156 -4.78 -13.99 4.53
CA THR A 156 -5.59 -14.59 5.61
C THR A 156 -5.33 -13.95 6.97
N GLY A 157 -4.17 -13.31 7.16
CA GLY A 157 -3.66 -12.78 8.43
C GLY A 157 -3.41 -13.82 9.50
N GLU A 158 -3.36 -15.10 9.14
CA GLU A 158 -2.94 -16.17 10.04
C GLU A 158 -1.43 -16.10 10.32
N THR A 159 -0.69 -15.43 9.45
CA THR A 159 0.77 -15.24 9.59
C THR A 159 1.07 -13.76 9.80
N PRO A 160 1.77 -13.37 10.89
CA PRO A 160 2.19 -11.99 11.09
C PRO A 160 3.12 -11.54 9.95
N LYS A 161 3.09 -10.24 9.65
CA LYS A 161 4.03 -9.64 8.71
C LYS A 161 5.47 -9.92 9.19
N ARG A 162 6.32 -10.40 8.28
CA ARG A 162 7.70 -10.80 8.59
C ARG A 162 8.65 -9.62 8.85
N PHE A 163 8.31 -8.43 8.37
CA PHE A 163 9.21 -7.28 8.40
C PHE A 163 8.49 -6.07 9.02
N ASP A 164 9.02 -5.59 10.13
CA ASP A 164 8.52 -4.42 10.85
C ASP A 164 9.12 -3.10 10.34
N SER A 165 10.10 -3.18 9.45
CA SER A 165 10.84 -2.03 8.95
C SER A 165 11.64 -2.37 7.69
N CYS A 166 11.98 -1.34 6.93
CA CYS A 166 12.97 -1.42 5.86
C CYS A 166 14.09 -0.41 6.08
N LEU A 167 15.26 -0.74 5.56
CA LEU A 167 16.49 0.01 5.64
C LEU A 167 16.76 0.66 4.29
N VAL A 168 17.01 1.96 4.29
CA VAL A 168 17.52 2.69 3.14
C VAL A 168 18.95 3.12 3.44
N GLN A 169 19.90 2.69 2.62
CA GLN A 169 21.28 3.12 2.74
C GLN A 169 21.76 3.82 1.48
N ARG A 170 22.38 4.99 1.71
CA ARG A 170 22.96 5.84 0.69
C ARG A 170 24.39 6.18 1.08
N GLY A 171 25.36 5.55 0.43
CA GLY A 171 26.76 5.55 0.87
C GLY A 171 26.89 5.07 2.32
N THR A 172 27.40 5.93 3.19
CA THR A 172 27.56 5.67 4.64
C THR A 172 26.31 6.02 5.47
N LYS A 173 25.34 6.73 4.90
CA LYS A 173 24.12 7.15 5.61
C LYS A 173 23.08 6.06 5.53
N THR A 174 22.60 5.64 6.70
CA THR A 174 21.58 4.60 6.81
C THR A 174 20.37 5.13 7.57
N ARG A 175 19.17 4.90 7.00
CA ARG A 175 17.88 5.27 7.58
C ARG A 175 17.00 4.05 7.69
N ARG A 176 16.19 3.98 8.74
CA ARG A 176 15.18 2.94 8.93
C ARG A 176 13.80 3.55 8.77
N ILE A 177 13.00 3.01 7.86
CA ILE A 177 11.60 3.34 7.68
C ILE A 177 10.82 2.26 8.42
N LEU A 178 10.01 2.66 9.41
CA LEU A 178 9.18 1.73 10.16
C LEU A 178 7.96 1.34 9.33
N HIS A 179 7.47 0.11 9.51
CA HIS A 179 6.19 -0.27 8.97
C HIS A 179 5.10 0.52 9.70
N HIS A 180 4.33 1.26 8.91
CA HIS A 180 3.13 1.94 9.35
C HIS A 180 2.19 2.18 8.18
N HIS A 181 0.99 2.68 8.46
CA HIS A 181 -0.09 2.76 7.46
C HIS A 181 -0.37 4.17 6.96
N LEU A 182 0.57 5.10 7.22
CA LEU A 182 0.56 6.43 6.64
C LEU A 182 1.25 6.42 5.28
N GLU A 183 0.62 7.03 4.29
CA GLU A 183 1.25 7.44 3.03
C GLU A 183 2.04 8.73 3.28
N SER A 184 3.27 8.57 3.76
CA SER A 184 4.07 9.61 4.39
C SER A 184 5.36 9.96 3.63
N PRO A 185 5.94 11.16 3.83
CA PRO A 185 7.15 11.59 3.14
C PRO A 185 8.37 10.68 3.30
N ASP A 186 8.49 9.91 4.38
CA ASP A 186 9.59 8.95 4.57
C ASP A 186 9.51 7.75 3.63
N LYS A 187 8.31 7.39 3.17
CA LYS A 187 8.07 6.30 2.22
C LYS A 187 8.04 6.74 0.78
N GLN A 188 7.95 8.04 0.53
CA GLN A 188 7.75 8.61 -0.79
C GLN A 188 9.03 9.22 -1.33
N ARG A 189 9.23 9.11 -2.65
CA ARG A 189 10.31 9.75 -3.40
C ARG A 189 11.69 9.51 -2.80
N ILE A 190 11.94 8.27 -2.36
CA ILE A 190 13.22 7.84 -1.83
C ILE A 190 14.22 7.84 -3.00
N LYS A 191 15.06 8.88 -3.06
CA LYS A 191 16.08 9.02 -4.10
C LYS A 191 17.22 8.04 -3.85
N LEU A 192 17.50 7.20 -4.84
CA LEU A 192 18.55 6.19 -4.82
C LEU A 192 19.46 6.36 -6.05
N GLY A 193 20.75 6.40 -5.83
CA GLY A 193 21.79 6.38 -6.86
C GLY A 193 22.47 5.01 -6.98
N PRO A 194 23.45 4.88 -7.89
CA PRO A 194 24.23 3.65 -8.03
C PRO A 194 24.90 3.23 -6.72
N GLY A 195 24.77 1.95 -6.35
CA GLY A 195 25.29 1.37 -5.11
C GLY A 195 24.40 1.56 -3.89
N ASP A 196 23.40 2.46 -3.94
CA ASP A 196 22.43 2.60 -2.86
C ASP A 196 21.57 1.34 -2.74
N ARG A 197 21.13 1.04 -1.50
CA ARG A 197 20.41 -0.20 -1.20
C ARG A 197 19.15 0.04 -0.38
N LEU A 198 18.16 -0.81 -0.63
CA LEU A 198 16.96 -0.94 0.17
C LEU A 198 16.82 -2.39 0.62
N ALA A 199 16.67 -2.63 1.92
CA ALA A 199 16.59 -3.97 2.50
C ALA A 199 15.45 -4.07 3.52
N TRP A 200 14.80 -5.22 3.60
CA TRP A 200 13.89 -5.53 4.71
C TRP A 200 14.69 -6.37 5.72
N GLY A 201 14.49 -6.19 7.02
CA GLY A 201 15.41 -6.76 8.01
C GLY A 201 14.76 -7.53 9.13
N LEU A 202 15.64 -8.06 9.99
CA LEU A 202 15.36 -8.78 11.24
C LEU A 202 14.90 -10.23 11.10
N GLU A 203 14.81 -10.77 9.89
CA GLU A 203 14.64 -12.19 9.64
C GLU A 203 16.00 -12.90 9.50
N GLU A 204 16.03 -14.24 9.52
CA GLU A 204 17.26 -15.00 9.25
C GLU A 204 17.82 -14.74 7.86
N MET A 205 16.93 -14.62 6.86
CA MET A 205 17.26 -14.28 5.48
C MET A 205 16.37 -13.14 4.98
N ASN A 206 17.02 -12.10 4.47
CA ASN A 206 16.45 -10.79 4.22
C ASN A 206 16.63 -10.35 2.77
N PRO A 207 15.60 -9.82 2.11
CA PRO A 207 15.72 -9.26 0.77
C PRO A 207 16.51 -7.94 0.81
N GLN A 208 17.48 -7.80 -0.09
CA GLN A 208 18.14 -6.53 -0.36
C GLN A 208 18.12 -6.29 -1.87
N LEU A 209 17.65 -5.11 -2.27
CA LEU A 209 17.81 -4.59 -3.61
C LEU A 209 18.90 -3.51 -3.61
N THR A 210 19.84 -3.62 -4.54
CA THR A 210 20.93 -2.66 -4.73
C THR A 210 20.82 -2.04 -6.11
N ILE A 211 20.87 -0.71 -6.22
CA ILE A 211 20.79 -0.02 -7.50
C ILE A 211 22.11 -0.17 -8.26
N GLY A 212 22.02 -0.57 -9.52
CA GLY A 212 23.18 -0.80 -10.39
C GLY A 212 23.79 0.48 -10.96
N ALA A 213 24.91 0.32 -11.65
CA ALA A 213 25.61 1.42 -12.31
C ALA A 213 24.70 2.18 -13.29
N GLY A 214 24.91 3.50 -13.40
CA GLY A 214 24.16 4.38 -14.32
C GLY A 214 22.69 4.61 -13.97
N THR A 215 22.17 4.01 -12.90
CA THR A 215 20.75 4.10 -12.53
C THR A 215 20.52 5.13 -11.43
N ARG A 216 19.61 6.06 -11.66
CA ARG A 216 19.09 6.98 -10.63
C ARG A 216 17.59 6.76 -10.52
N ALA A 217 17.16 6.21 -9.38
CA ALA A 217 15.78 5.82 -9.16
C ALA A 217 15.12 6.69 -8.08
N GLU A 218 13.82 6.85 -8.19
CA GLU A 218 12.96 7.25 -7.08
C GLU A 218 12.13 6.03 -6.67
N ALA A 219 12.30 5.59 -5.43
CA ALA A 219 11.53 4.51 -4.85
C ALA A 219 10.35 5.02 -3.99
N GLY A 220 9.30 4.20 -3.90
CA GLY A 220 8.19 4.41 -2.99
C GLY A 220 7.86 3.12 -2.26
N VAL A 221 7.69 3.18 -0.93
CA VAL A 221 7.26 2.05 -0.10
C VAL A 221 5.76 2.18 0.14
N CYS A 222 4.96 1.19 -0.23
CA CYS A 222 3.52 1.26 0.00
C CYS A 222 3.19 1.12 1.49
N ALA A 223 2.35 1.99 2.03
CA ALA A 223 1.95 1.90 3.43
C ALA A 223 1.08 0.67 3.75
N TYR A 224 0.48 0.08 2.71
CA TYR A 224 -0.51 -0.99 2.83
C TYR A 224 0.12 -2.36 2.62
N MET A 225 0.65 -2.59 1.41
CA MET A 225 1.20 -3.87 0.98
C MET A 225 2.65 -4.07 1.45
N TRP A 226 3.30 -2.99 1.90
CA TRP A 226 4.69 -3.01 2.36
C TRP A 226 5.69 -3.54 1.31
N ASP A 227 5.32 -3.37 0.05
CA ASP A 227 6.15 -3.55 -1.13
C ASP A 227 6.87 -2.25 -1.49
N THR A 228 7.77 -2.33 -2.46
CA THR A 228 8.50 -1.15 -2.94
C THR A 228 8.55 -1.09 -4.46
N HIS A 229 8.27 0.09 -4.99
CA HIS A 229 8.35 0.39 -6.42
C HIS A 229 9.61 1.19 -6.68
N PHE A 230 10.46 0.71 -7.59
CA PHE A 230 11.64 1.43 -8.06
C PHE A 230 11.38 1.90 -9.48
N ALA A 231 11.50 3.20 -9.69
CA ALA A 231 11.13 3.81 -10.96
C ALA A 231 12.05 4.96 -11.34
N LEU A 232 12.10 5.26 -12.64
CA LEU A 232 12.73 6.45 -13.17
C LEU A 232 11.73 7.60 -13.20
N ARG A 233 12.18 8.80 -12.82
CA ARG A 233 11.42 10.03 -12.97
C ARG A 233 11.51 10.52 -14.41
N VAL A 234 10.37 10.56 -15.10
CA VAL A 234 10.25 11.00 -16.50
C VAL A 234 9.52 12.34 -16.57
N CYS A 235 8.40 12.47 -15.86
CA CYS A 235 7.59 13.68 -15.87
C CYS A 235 8.27 14.81 -15.11
N ARG A 236 8.15 16.04 -15.65
CA ARG A 236 8.55 17.29 -14.98
C ARG A 236 7.29 18.09 -14.65
N ASP A 237 7.30 18.79 -13.53
CA ASP A 237 6.24 19.71 -13.09
C ASP A 237 4.83 19.09 -13.05
N ARG A 238 4.74 17.78 -12.79
CA ARG A 238 3.49 17.01 -12.77
C ARG A 238 2.69 17.11 -14.06
N ARG A 239 3.37 17.16 -15.21
CA ARG A 239 2.73 17.10 -16.53
C ARG A 239 3.00 15.77 -17.21
N ASP A 240 2.00 15.31 -17.94
CA ASP A 240 2.10 14.18 -18.84
C ASP A 240 3.23 14.39 -19.86
N VAL A 241 3.95 13.32 -20.18
CA VAL A 241 5.04 13.33 -21.16
C VAL A 241 4.82 12.21 -22.16
N VAL A 242 4.84 12.51 -23.45
CA VAL A 242 4.90 11.49 -24.50
C VAL A 242 6.37 11.27 -24.86
N LEU A 243 6.89 10.10 -24.53
CA LEU A 243 8.22 9.68 -24.99
C LEU A 243 8.17 9.41 -26.49
N LYS A 244 9.07 10.05 -27.24
CA LYS A 244 9.13 9.95 -28.71
C LYS A 244 9.64 8.57 -29.15
N PRO A 245 9.30 8.11 -30.38
CA PRO A 245 9.95 6.96 -31.00
C PRO A 245 11.47 7.00 -30.89
N GLY A 246 12.10 5.85 -30.66
CA GLY A 246 13.54 5.73 -30.45
C GLY A 246 14.03 6.10 -29.05
N SER A 247 13.19 6.70 -28.20
CA SER A 247 13.55 6.98 -26.80
C SER A 247 13.91 5.68 -26.07
N GLN A 248 14.95 5.73 -25.24
CA GLN A 248 15.36 4.61 -24.41
C GLN A 248 15.46 5.01 -22.94
N LEU A 249 14.94 4.15 -22.06
CA LEU A 249 15.18 4.23 -20.62
C LEU A 249 15.95 2.99 -20.16
N ARG A 250 16.89 3.18 -19.24
CA ARG A 250 17.75 2.11 -18.74
C ARG A 250 17.80 2.12 -17.22
N ALA A 251 17.74 0.94 -16.63
CA ALA A 251 17.91 0.75 -15.20
C ALA A 251 18.61 -0.58 -14.93
N ALA A 252 19.37 -0.65 -13.84
CA ALA A 252 20.02 -1.87 -13.39
C ALA A 252 19.83 -2.03 -11.89
N TYR A 253 19.72 -3.27 -11.42
CA TYR A 253 19.67 -3.58 -10.00
C TYR A 253 20.12 -5.02 -9.70
N VAL A 254 20.41 -5.28 -8.43
CA VAL A 254 20.72 -6.62 -7.90
C VAL A 254 19.80 -6.93 -6.73
N LEU A 255 19.05 -8.03 -6.83
CA LEU A 255 18.30 -8.63 -5.73
C LEU A 255 19.13 -9.76 -5.11
N ALA A 256 19.35 -9.69 -3.81
CA ALA A 256 20.13 -10.68 -3.08
C ALA A 256 19.56 -10.94 -1.67
N GLY A 257 19.95 -12.09 -1.10
CA GLY A 257 19.71 -12.40 0.30
C GLY A 257 20.84 -11.92 1.23
N LYS A 258 20.46 -11.27 2.32
CA LYS A 258 21.36 -10.92 3.43
C LYS A 258 20.92 -11.62 4.71
N THR A 259 21.89 -12.09 5.48
CA THR A 259 21.60 -12.70 6.78
C THR A 259 21.25 -11.64 7.81
N ARG A 260 20.55 -12.03 8.89
CA ARG A 260 20.30 -11.16 10.06
C ARG A 260 21.58 -10.48 10.54
N ARG A 261 22.65 -11.26 10.73
CA ARG A 261 23.97 -10.77 11.19
C ARG A 261 24.57 -9.71 10.26
N GLN A 262 24.36 -9.82 8.95
CA GLN A 262 24.88 -8.86 7.98
C GLN A 262 24.17 -7.52 8.02
N LEU A 263 22.88 -7.49 8.39
CA LEU A 263 22.09 -6.26 8.44
C LEU A 263 22.01 -5.66 9.85
N ALA A 264 22.23 -6.46 10.91
CA ALA A 264 22.06 -6.04 12.30
C ALA A 264 22.82 -4.74 12.64
N ALA A 265 24.09 -4.64 12.24
CA ALA A 265 24.89 -3.45 12.51
C ALA A 265 24.34 -2.20 11.79
N ASP A 266 23.80 -2.35 10.59
CA ASP A 266 23.22 -1.24 9.83
C ASP A 266 21.87 -0.81 10.40
N PHE A 267 21.04 -1.78 10.83
CA PHE A 267 19.77 -1.51 11.52
C PHE A 267 19.98 -0.80 12.86
N ASN A 268 20.99 -1.21 13.64
CA ASN A 268 21.28 -0.61 14.95
C ASN A 268 21.81 0.81 14.84
N ARG A 269 22.54 1.15 13.76
CA ARG A 269 23.06 2.51 13.51
C ARG A 269 22.11 3.39 12.72
N ALA A 270 21.03 2.84 12.17
CA ALA A 270 20.13 3.58 11.30
C ALA A 270 19.35 4.63 12.08
N THR A 271 19.29 5.84 11.54
CA THR A 271 18.36 6.85 12.08
C THR A 271 16.94 6.50 11.67
N ILE A 272 16.00 6.53 12.61
CA ILE A 272 14.59 6.30 12.31
C ILE A 272 14.10 7.48 11.46
N ALA A 273 13.58 7.18 10.28
CA ALA A 273 12.94 8.18 9.45
C ALA A 273 11.66 8.64 10.14
N SER A 274 11.53 9.97 10.33
CA SER A 274 10.26 10.53 10.77
C SER A 274 9.22 10.33 9.68
N SER A 275 8.08 9.75 10.05
CA SER A 275 6.91 9.65 9.18
C SER A 275 6.39 11.03 8.75
N GLY A 276 6.82 12.11 9.43
CA GLY A 276 6.36 13.46 9.13
C GLY A 276 4.84 13.56 9.08
N ALA A 277 4.14 12.68 9.82
CA ALA A 277 2.69 12.66 9.88
C ALA A 277 2.25 14.10 10.09
N ALA A 278 1.47 14.65 9.14
CA ALA A 278 0.98 16.01 9.30
C ALA A 278 0.32 16.06 10.67
N ALA A 279 0.66 17.07 11.47
CA ALA A 279 0.12 17.26 12.81
C ALA A 279 -1.42 17.13 12.82
N ASP A 280 -2.07 17.30 11.67
CA ASP A 280 -3.50 17.31 11.37
C ASP A 280 -4.15 16.00 10.88
N THR A 281 -3.43 14.88 10.71
CA THR A 281 -4.05 13.59 10.32
C THR A 281 -4.59 12.85 11.55
N PRO A 282 -5.90 12.67 11.73
CA PRO A 282 -6.41 11.94 12.88
C PRO A 282 -6.18 10.44 12.72
N MET A 283 -5.73 9.78 13.77
CA MET A 283 -5.48 8.34 13.82
C MET A 283 -6.64 7.60 14.49
N TYR A 284 -7.13 6.56 13.84
CA TYR A 284 -7.97 5.53 14.43
C TYR A 284 -7.15 4.71 15.44
N ARG A 285 -7.78 4.41 16.57
CA ARG A 285 -7.31 3.55 17.65
C ARG A 285 -8.32 2.40 17.83
N ARG A 286 -8.09 1.42 18.69
CA ARG A 286 -9.16 0.46 19.02
C ARG A 286 -10.01 1.03 20.16
N GLY A 287 -11.32 0.81 20.12
CA GLY A 287 -12.26 1.25 21.16
C GLY A 287 -13.03 2.51 20.77
N LEU A 288 -13.55 3.23 21.76
CA LEU A 288 -14.35 4.44 21.57
C LEU A 288 -13.47 5.64 21.19
N HIS A 289 -13.79 6.29 20.06
CA HIS A 289 -13.12 7.50 19.57
C HIS A 289 -13.87 8.75 19.96
N THR A 290 -13.45 9.40 21.04
CA THR A 290 -13.80 10.81 21.34
C THR A 290 -12.90 11.81 20.57
N PHE A 291 -11.91 11.30 19.83
CA PHE A 291 -10.87 12.06 19.13
C PHE A 291 -9.94 12.94 19.98
N LYS A 292 -10.25 13.19 21.26
CA LYS A 292 -9.43 13.96 22.21
C LYS A 292 -7.99 13.47 22.30
N GLU A 293 -7.80 12.17 22.51
CA GLU A 293 -6.46 11.58 22.60
C GLU A 293 -5.75 11.59 21.26
N THR A 294 -6.46 11.26 20.19
CA THR A 294 -5.93 11.28 18.82
C THR A 294 -5.39 12.66 18.43
N PHE A 295 -6.01 13.74 18.91
CA PHE A 295 -5.58 15.10 18.57
C PHE A 295 -4.50 15.63 19.52
N ARG A 296 -4.45 15.16 20.77
CA ARG A 296 -3.42 15.53 21.76
C ARG A 296 -2.11 14.77 21.59
N ASP A 297 -2.18 13.52 21.15
CA ASP A 297 -1.03 12.61 21.00
C ASP A 297 -0.84 12.25 19.53
N ALA A 298 -0.29 13.20 18.75
CA ALA A 298 0.12 12.97 17.36
C ALA A 298 1.27 11.93 17.25
N THR A 299 1.88 11.61 18.39
CA THR A 299 2.90 10.57 18.59
C THR A 299 2.31 9.18 18.85
N ALA A 300 1.01 8.97 18.63
CA ALA A 300 0.42 7.63 18.61
C ALA A 300 1.33 6.69 17.79
N ALA A 301 1.95 5.74 18.49
CA ALA A 301 3.10 4.95 18.05
C ALA A 301 2.98 4.63 16.57
N GLY A 302 3.87 5.22 15.76
CA GLY A 302 3.71 5.31 14.30
C GLY A 302 3.38 3.97 13.65
N ASN A 303 3.74 2.85 14.27
CA ASN A 303 3.68 1.50 13.74
C ASN A 303 2.31 0.81 13.87
N THR A 304 1.34 1.37 14.61
CA THR A 304 0.02 0.73 14.85
C THR A 304 -1.17 1.62 14.53
N ALA A 305 -0.93 2.81 14.01
CA ALA A 305 -1.94 3.84 13.89
C ALA A 305 -2.48 3.90 12.44
N TRP A 306 -3.81 3.85 12.29
CA TRP A 306 -4.50 3.89 11.01
C TRP A 306 -5.05 5.30 10.75
N PRO A 307 -4.69 6.00 9.66
CA PRO A 307 -5.19 7.35 9.44
C PRO A 307 -6.65 7.36 9.02
N TRP A 308 -7.41 8.33 9.52
CA TRP A 308 -8.62 8.80 8.88
C TRP A 308 -8.25 9.64 7.66
N GLN A 309 -8.57 9.12 6.48
CA GLN A 309 -8.32 9.75 5.19
C GLN A 309 -9.50 10.60 4.74
N ARG A 310 -9.20 11.59 3.91
CA ARG A 310 -10.17 12.54 3.36
C ARG A 310 -10.52 12.11 1.95
N GLU A 311 -11.82 12.03 1.64
CA GLU A 311 -12.28 11.72 0.28
C GLU A 311 -13.45 12.63 -0.11
N ILE A 312 -13.37 13.22 -1.31
CA ILE A 312 -14.45 14.00 -1.93
C ILE A 312 -15.03 13.15 -3.03
N VAL A 313 -16.28 12.75 -2.86
CA VAL A 313 -17.00 11.81 -3.75
C VAL A 313 -17.69 12.57 -4.88
N ALA A 314 -18.25 13.74 -4.57
CA ALA A 314 -18.92 14.62 -5.53
C ALA A 314 -18.86 16.07 -5.06
N GLY A 315 -18.80 17.01 -6.01
CA GLY A 315 -18.66 18.44 -5.75
C GLY A 315 -17.24 18.96 -5.99
N ARG A 316 -17.04 20.26 -5.82
CA ARG A 316 -15.74 20.92 -6.02
C ARG A 316 -14.92 20.86 -4.73
N GLU A 317 -13.64 20.57 -4.84
CA GLU A 317 -12.73 20.50 -3.69
C GLU A 317 -12.70 21.79 -2.87
N ALA A 318 -12.72 22.96 -3.53
CA ALA A 318 -12.74 24.27 -2.88
C ALA A 318 -14.00 24.54 -2.03
N ASP A 319 -15.07 23.76 -2.21
CA ASP A 319 -16.34 23.88 -1.47
C ASP A 319 -16.41 22.95 -0.24
N VAL A 320 -15.43 22.07 -0.05
CA VAL A 320 -15.43 21.03 0.98
C VAL A 320 -14.31 21.28 1.98
N VAL A 321 -14.66 21.28 3.26
CA VAL A 321 -13.72 21.34 4.38
C VAL A 321 -13.82 20.04 5.17
N LEU A 322 -12.71 19.30 5.23
CA LEU A 322 -12.53 18.15 6.11
C LEU A 322 -11.50 18.53 7.17
N ALA A 323 -11.93 18.69 8.42
CA ALA A 323 -11.09 19.23 9.48
C ALA A 323 -11.30 18.50 10.81
N ARG A 324 -10.34 18.70 11.72
CA ARG A 324 -10.51 18.47 13.15
C ARG A 324 -11.26 19.66 13.74
N ASP A 325 -12.19 19.41 14.65
CA ASP A 325 -12.83 20.47 15.43
C ASP A 325 -12.48 20.27 16.91
N THR A 326 -11.96 21.33 17.54
CA THR A 326 -11.57 21.35 18.96
C THR A 326 -12.51 22.23 19.80
N ARG A 327 -13.66 22.60 19.23
CA ARG A 327 -14.70 23.42 19.86
C ARG A 327 -16.04 22.71 19.96
N VAL A 328 -16.25 21.63 19.20
CA VAL A 328 -17.51 20.88 19.13
C VAL A 328 -17.22 19.40 19.29
N GLY A 329 -17.83 18.75 20.28
CA GLY A 329 -17.73 17.31 20.55
C GLY A 329 -18.97 16.80 21.30
N CYS A 330 -19.09 15.48 21.43
CA CYS A 330 -20.19 14.81 22.10
C CYS A 330 -19.78 14.42 23.53
N GLY A 331 -19.97 15.35 24.47
CA GLY A 331 -19.51 15.20 25.86
C GLY A 331 -18.11 15.76 26.10
N ASP A 332 -17.45 16.27 25.05
CA ASP A 332 -16.24 17.08 25.11
C ASP A 332 -16.22 18.13 23.96
N CYS A 333 -15.05 18.62 23.59
CA CYS A 333 -14.88 19.61 22.52
C CYS A 333 -14.19 19.05 21.26
N TRP A 334 -14.07 17.73 21.10
CA TRP A 334 -13.25 17.11 20.04
C TRP A 334 -14.14 16.34 19.06
N SER A 335 -14.00 16.59 17.75
CA SER A 335 -14.70 15.79 16.74
C SER A 335 -14.06 15.88 15.35
N LEU A 336 -14.49 14.99 14.45
CA LEU A 336 -14.22 15.11 13.02
C LEU A 336 -15.32 15.91 12.34
N LYS A 337 -14.93 16.92 11.58
CA LYS A 337 -15.82 17.84 10.88
C LYS A 337 -15.78 17.62 9.36
N LEU A 338 -16.96 17.69 8.75
CA LEU A 338 -17.18 17.83 7.33
C LEU A 338 -18.05 19.07 7.10
N GLN A 339 -17.66 19.97 6.21
CA GLN A 339 -18.44 21.17 5.90
C GLN A 339 -18.45 21.41 4.40
N HIS A 340 -19.64 21.67 3.85
CA HIS A 340 -19.86 21.94 2.44
C HIS A 340 -20.49 23.33 2.27
N ARG A 341 -19.88 24.17 1.43
CA ARG A 341 -20.46 25.48 1.03
C ARG A 341 -21.59 25.34 0.02
N HIS A 342 -21.50 24.33 -0.83
CA HIS A 342 -22.49 23.98 -1.85
C HIS A 342 -22.84 22.49 -1.72
N ALA A 343 -23.84 22.01 -2.46
CA ALA A 343 -24.17 20.58 -2.45
C ALA A 343 -22.96 19.75 -2.88
N ALA A 344 -22.47 18.92 -1.97
CA ALA A 344 -21.34 18.03 -2.20
C ALA A 344 -21.54 16.70 -1.45
N GLN A 345 -20.67 15.74 -1.70
CA GLN A 345 -20.54 14.52 -0.91
C GLN A 345 -19.08 14.28 -0.58
N SER A 346 -18.77 14.14 0.70
CA SER A 346 -17.43 13.86 1.19
C SER A 346 -17.47 12.92 2.38
N ARG A 347 -16.31 12.36 2.74
CA ARG A 347 -16.20 11.44 3.87
C ARG A 347 -14.83 11.42 4.51
N TRP A 348 -14.83 11.09 5.80
CA TRP A 348 -13.69 10.52 6.48
C TRP A 348 -13.69 9.00 6.32
N LEU A 349 -12.53 8.42 6.06
CA LEU A 349 -12.38 7.01 5.70
C LEU A 349 -11.19 6.38 6.43
N ALA A 350 -11.43 5.33 7.21
CA ALA A 350 -10.37 4.44 7.70
C ALA A 350 -10.34 3.17 6.82
N THR A 351 -9.38 3.04 5.92
CA THR A 351 -9.33 2.03 4.82
C THR A 351 -8.76 0.66 5.21
N THR A 352 -8.41 0.44 6.47
CA THR A 352 -7.26 -0.43 6.75
C THR A 352 -7.41 -1.39 7.93
N LEU A 353 -8.63 -1.64 8.38
CA LEU A 353 -8.84 -2.57 9.49
C LEU A 353 -8.85 -4.00 8.97
N GLY A 354 -8.19 -4.92 9.68
CA GLY A 354 -8.19 -6.34 9.36
C GLY A 354 -6.84 -7.00 9.06
N PRO A 355 -6.87 -8.34 8.86
CA PRO A 355 -5.71 -9.20 8.71
C PRO A 355 -4.78 -8.83 7.56
N ALA A 356 -5.33 -8.34 6.44
CA ALA A 356 -4.56 -7.91 5.27
C ALA A 356 -3.47 -6.86 5.61
N PHE A 357 -3.62 -6.17 6.74
CA PHE A 357 -2.72 -5.12 7.16
C PHE A 357 -2.03 -5.38 8.51
N GLY A 358 -2.15 -6.60 9.04
CA GLY A 358 -1.43 -7.03 10.25
C GLY A 358 -2.26 -6.94 11.54
N GLU A 359 -3.56 -6.66 11.47
CA GLU A 359 -4.44 -6.86 12.62
C GLU A 359 -4.83 -8.35 12.79
N PRO A 360 -5.31 -8.78 13.96
CA PRO A 360 -5.87 -10.12 14.12
C PRO A 360 -7.03 -10.38 13.15
N ALA A 361 -7.08 -11.60 12.61
CA ALA A 361 -8.17 -12.05 11.76
C ALA A 361 -9.56 -11.88 12.40
N PHE A 362 -10.56 -11.60 11.58
CA PHE A 362 -11.95 -11.56 12.04
C PHE A 362 -12.45 -13.00 12.27
N LYS A 363 -13.09 -13.24 13.41
CA LYS A 363 -13.64 -14.56 13.72
C LYS A 363 -14.81 -14.86 12.80
N ARG A 364 -14.84 -16.07 12.22
CA ARG A 364 -16.01 -16.57 11.50
C ARG A 364 -17.21 -16.62 12.46
N GLY A 365 -18.39 -16.22 11.98
CA GLY A 365 -19.62 -16.16 12.77
C GLY A 365 -19.75 -14.93 13.68
N ALA A 366 -18.67 -14.16 13.88
CA ALA A 366 -18.75 -12.89 14.59
C ALA A 366 -19.61 -11.87 13.84
N ARG A 367 -20.02 -10.79 14.50
CA ARG A 367 -20.68 -9.63 13.90
C ARG A 367 -19.83 -8.39 14.08
N LEU A 368 -19.86 -7.48 13.11
CA LEU A 368 -19.24 -6.17 13.23
C LEU A 368 -20.32 -5.14 13.50
N ARG A 369 -20.12 -4.32 14.51
CA ARG A 369 -21.01 -3.22 14.86
C ARG A 369 -20.24 -1.91 14.83
N LEU A 370 -20.69 -0.96 14.01
CA LEU A 370 -20.13 0.40 13.95
C LEU A 370 -21.16 1.38 14.52
N GLY A 371 -20.74 2.16 15.50
CA GLY A 371 -21.51 3.27 16.07
C GLY A 371 -20.78 4.60 15.91
N ALA A 372 -21.54 5.69 15.84
CA ALA A 372 -21.01 7.06 15.92
C ALA A 372 -22.10 8.02 16.40
N MET A 373 -21.69 9.04 17.17
CA MET A 373 -22.52 10.21 17.44
C MET A 373 -22.34 11.23 16.33
N VAL A 374 -23.45 11.78 15.85
CA VAL A 374 -23.47 12.70 14.72
C VAL A 374 -24.30 13.93 15.03
N LYS A 375 -23.79 15.10 14.64
CA LYS A 375 -24.52 16.37 14.65
C LYS A 375 -24.45 16.98 13.26
N THR A 376 -25.58 17.51 12.76
CA THR A 376 -25.64 18.16 11.44
C THR A 376 -26.33 19.51 11.50
N THR A 377 -25.91 20.45 10.65
CA THR A 377 -26.56 21.75 10.44
C THR A 377 -26.72 22.05 8.95
N GLY A 378 -27.63 22.98 8.61
CA GLY A 378 -27.96 23.31 7.22
C GLY A 378 -28.76 22.19 6.54
N ALA A 379 -28.70 22.12 5.21
CA ALA A 379 -29.31 21.07 4.40
C ALA A 379 -28.40 19.84 4.23
N ALA A 380 -27.55 19.56 5.22
CA ALA A 380 -26.66 18.43 5.21
C ALA A 380 -27.31 17.20 5.85
N ALA A 381 -26.98 16.02 5.32
CA ALA A 381 -27.33 14.74 5.89
C ALA A 381 -26.06 13.90 6.05
N ALA A 382 -25.98 13.16 7.14
CA ALA A 382 -24.83 12.37 7.54
C ALA A 382 -25.18 10.89 7.67
N ARG A 383 -24.16 10.04 7.53
CA ARG A 383 -24.30 8.58 7.54
C ARG A 383 -23.00 7.92 7.99
N ILE A 384 -23.10 6.72 8.56
CA ILE A 384 -21.96 5.82 8.74
C ILE A 384 -22.06 4.60 7.83
N THR A 385 -20.92 4.13 7.34
CA THR A 385 -20.86 2.93 6.49
C THR A 385 -19.69 2.03 6.87
N LEU A 386 -19.95 0.73 6.94
CA LEU A 386 -18.95 -0.33 6.90
C LEU A 386 -18.82 -0.85 5.48
N ARG A 387 -17.60 -1.02 4.97
CA ARG A 387 -17.36 -1.80 3.74
C ARG A 387 -16.47 -2.98 4.04
N LEU A 388 -16.87 -4.18 3.60
CA LEU A 388 -16.08 -5.40 3.79
C LEU A 388 -15.57 -5.91 2.45
N HIS A 389 -14.31 -6.35 2.45
CA HIS A 389 -13.74 -7.14 1.36
C HIS A 389 -13.38 -8.54 1.87
N ARG A 390 -13.41 -9.52 0.96
CA ARG A 390 -13.17 -10.93 1.26
C ARG A 390 -12.13 -11.47 0.30
N THR A 391 -11.22 -12.28 0.82
CA THR A 391 -10.21 -12.94 -0.01
C THR A 391 -10.87 -13.73 -1.14
N GLY A 392 -10.36 -13.57 -2.36
CA GLY A 392 -10.90 -14.22 -3.57
C GLY A 392 -12.10 -13.53 -4.20
N ARG A 393 -12.62 -12.41 -3.65
CA ARG A 393 -13.69 -11.63 -4.27
C ARG A 393 -13.17 -10.32 -4.86
N GLY A 394 -13.03 -10.29 -6.18
CA GLY A 394 -12.66 -9.08 -6.91
C GLY A 394 -11.23 -8.59 -6.63
N SER A 395 -10.97 -7.34 -6.99
CA SER A 395 -9.68 -6.69 -6.75
C SER A 395 -9.74 -5.88 -5.45
N VAL A 396 -8.71 -5.99 -4.62
CA VAL A 396 -8.55 -5.13 -3.43
C VAL A 396 -8.47 -3.64 -3.76
N PHE A 397 -8.18 -3.29 -5.02
CA PHE A 397 -8.12 -1.91 -5.53
C PHE A 397 -9.46 -1.44 -6.12
N ASP A 398 -10.41 -2.36 -6.32
CA ASP A 398 -11.74 -2.04 -6.80
C ASP A 398 -12.72 -1.96 -5.62
N VAL A 399 -12.82 -0.77 -5.04
CA VAL A 399 -13.68 -0.50 -3.88
C VAL A 399 -15.16 -0.68 -4.21
N SER A 400 -15.54 -0.65 -5.49
CA SER A 400 -16.93 -0.88 -5.90
C SER A 400 -17.38 -2.33 -5.68
N GLY A 401 -16.45 -3.28 -5.64
CA GLY A 401 -16.71 -4.69 -5.35
C GLY A 401 -16.86 -5.01 -3.85
N TYR A 402 -16.77 -4.03 -2.96
CA TYR A 402 -16.86 -4.24 -1.52
C TYR A 402 -18.32 -4.31 -1.08
N GLU A 403 -18.61 -5.17 -0.10
CA GLU A 403 -19.95 -5.31 0.49
C GLU A 403 -20.21 -4.12 1.44
N PRO A 404 -21.23 -3.26 1.21
CA PRO A 404 -21.51 -2.12 2.07
C PRO A 404 -22.65 -2.39 3.07
N TRP A 405 -22.49 -1.92 4.30
CA TRP A 405 -23.56 -1.78 5.30
C TRP A 405 -23.60 -0.34 5.76
N SER A 406 -24.72 0.35 5.57
CA SER A 406 -24.84 1.78 5.83
C SER A 406 -26.02 2.05 6.75
N SER A 407 -25.90 3.08 7.59
CA SER A 407 -27.07 3.62 8.28
C SER A 407 -27.96 4.34 7.27
N GLU A 408 -29.16 4.75 7.68
CA GLU A 408 -29.89 5.76 6.92
C GLU A 408 -29.16 7.11 6.94
N TRP A 409 -29.48 7.96 5.96
CA TRP A 409 -29.03 9.36 5.96
C TRP A 409 -29.86 10.16 6.97
N VAL A 410 -29.20 10.79 7.94
CA VAL A 410 -29.84 11.60 8.98
C VAL A 410 -29.41 13.05 8.82
N GLY A 411 -30.38 13.96 8.69
CA GLY A 411 -30.14 15.40 8.55
C GLY A 411 -30.96 16.22 9.54
N SER A 412 -30.72 17.54 9.55
CA SER A 412 -31.33 18.49 10.49
C SER A 412 -32.87 18.62 10.40
N ARG A 413 -33.52 18.05 9.36
CA ARG A 413 -34.97 18.15 9.10
C ARG A 413 -35.68 16.80 8.83
N GLY A 414 -35.06 15.65 9.10
CA GLY A 414 -35.63 14.33 8.79
C GLY A 414 -35.90 13.48 10.03
N ALA A 415 -37.11 12.94 10.14
CA ALA A 415 -37.62 12.14 11.26
C ALA A 415 -36.76 10.92 11.61
N LEU A 416 -36.67 10.63 12.92
CA LEU A 416 -36.15 9.38 13.47
C LEU A 416 -36.97 8.20 12.93
N ALA A 417 -36.33 7.30 12.18
CA ALA A 417 -36.88 5.99 11.83
C ALA A 417 -36.04 4.88 12.48
N ALA A 418 -36.72 3.76 12.76
CA ALA A 418 -36.32 2.67 13.64
C ALA A 418 -34.83 2.29 13.58
N GLY A 419 -34.11 2.58 14.68
CA GLY A 419 -32.69 2.24 14.85
C GLY A 419 -31.88 3.32 15.58
N SER A 420 -32.36 4.56 15.61
CA SER A 420 -31.72 5.68 16.30
C SER A 420 -32.28 5.84 17.72
N ARG A 421 -31.45 5.63 18.75
CA ARG A 421 -31.81 5.96 20.14
C ARG A 421 -31.43 7.41 20.42
N LYS A 422 -32.38 8.20 20.91
CA LYS A 422 -32.06 9.44 21.62
C LYS A 422 -31.53 9.06 23.00
N TYR A 423 -30.37 9.57 23.40
CA TYR A 423 -29.94 9.47 24.79
C TYR A 423 -30.86 10.33 25.65
N ALA A 424 -31.62 9.70 26.56
CA ALA A 424 -32.19 10.39 27.70
C ALA A 424 -31.07 10.56 28.75
N ALA A 425 -31.02 11.76 29.34
CA ALA A 425 -30.00 12.22 30.27
C ALA A 425 -29.70 11.22 31.40
N GLY A 426 -28.44 10.81 31.54
CA GLY A 426 -28.03 9.85 32.56
C GLY A 426 -26.52 9.60 32.63
N ALA A 427 -25.70 10.65 32.54
CA ALA A 427 -24.28 10.67 32.92
C ALA A 427 -23.85 12.14 33.12
N PRO A 428 -22.91 12.44 34.05
CA PRO A 428 -22.79 13.76 34.67
C PRO A 428 -22.40 14.86 33.67
N ARG A 429 -23.11 15.99 33.74
CA ARG A 429 -22.84 17.21 32.97
C ARG A 429 -21.40 17.71 33.25
N PRO A 430 -20.57 17.97 32.23
CA PRO A 430 -19.57 19.01 32.35
C PRO A 430 -20.29 20.35 32.28
N GLN A 431 -20.20 21.15 33.35
CA GLN A 431 -20.57 22.56 33.32
C GLN A 431 -19.61 23.27 32.36
N GLY A 432 -20.17 23.73 31.24
CA GLY A 432 -19.51 24.61 30.30
C GLY A 432 -20.57 25.48 29.66
N ASP A 433 -20.66 26.73 30.11
CA ASP A 433 -21.50 27.75 29.51
C ASP A 433 -21.04 28.03 28.08
N GLY A 434 -21.92 27.87 27.10
CA GLY A 434 -21.55 28.09 25.70
C GLY A 434 -22.61 27.74 24.65
N ILE A 435 -23.59 28.63 24.51
CA ILE A 435 -24.32 28.99 23.28
C ILE A 435 -25.12 27.86 22.58
N GLY A 436 -26.45 27.94 22.73
CA GLY A 436 -27.42 27.16 21.97
C GLY A 436 -27.49 27.55 20.48
N GLY A 437 -27.62 26.53 19.63
CA GLY A 437 -27.91 26.65 18.20
C GLY A 437 -27.86 25.28 17.48
N ALA A 438 -28.99 24.91 16.87
CA ALA A 438 -29.27 23.82 15.90
C ALA A 438 -28.43 22.51 15.93
N GLY A 439 -29.16 21.40 16.14
CA GLY A 439 -28.75 20.00 15.99
C GLY A 439 -28.39 19.32 17.32
N GLU A 440 -29.29 18.47 17.85
CA GLU A 440 -28.94 17.50 18.90
C GLU A 440 -27.97 16.45 18.33
N TRP A 441 -27.08 15.91 19.17
CA TRP A 441 -26.28 14.75 18.80
C TRP A 441 -27.18 13.51 18.70
N ILE A 442 -27.06 12.76 17.61
CA ILE A 442 -27.84 11.55 17.33
C ILE A 442 -26.88 10.36 17.20
N GLU A 443 -27.25 9.23 17.79
CA GLU A 443 -26.50 7.99 17.60
C GLU A 443 -26.89 7.33 16.27
N LEU A 444 -25.90 7.07 15.42
CA LEU A 444 -26.02 6.18 14.27
C LEU A 444 -25.40 4.83 14.60
N LEU A 445 -26.08 3.76 14.19
CA LEU A 445 -25.63 2.39 14.45
C LEU A 445 -25.88 1.49 13.24
N ILE A 446 -24.89 0.66 12.92
CA ILE A 446 -25.04 -0.46 11.98
C ILE A 446 -24.42 -1.73 12.55
N GLU A 447 -25.00 -2.87 12.17
CA GLU A 447 -24.49 -4.20 12.51
C GLU A 447 -24.54 -5.12 11.29
N THR A 448 -23.47 -5.86 11.06
CA THR A 448 -23.40 -6.84 9.97
C THR A 448 -24.14 -8.13 10.35
N PRO A 449 -24.57 -8.96 9.37
CA PRO A 449 -24.87 -10.36 9.64
C PRO A 449 -23.61 -11.09 10.16
N PRO A 450 -23.76 -12.32 10.69
CA PRO A 450 -22.64 -13.16 11.05
C PRO A 450 -21.67 -13.32 9.87
N LEU A 451 -20.38 -13.12 10.12
CA LEU A 451 -19.35 -13.13 9.10
C LEU A 451 -19.14 -14.55 8.57
N SER A 452 -19.55 -14.81 7.32
CA SER A 452 -19.22 -16.04 6.60
C SER A 452 -19.03 -15.78 5.09
N PRO A 453 -17.79 -15.92 4.54
CA PRO A 453 -16.53 -16.18 5.26
C PRO A 453 -16.13 -14.99 6.16
N ALA A 454 -14.97 -15.01 6.80
CA ALA A 454 -14.45 -13.79 7.44
C ALA A 454 -13.98 -12.79 6.36
N PRO A 455 -14.15 -11.47 6.54
CA PRO A 455 -13.53 -10.48 5.67
C PRO A 455 -12.02 -10.44 5.94
N ASP A 456 -11.24 -10.03 4.96
CA ASP A 456 -9.81 -9.76 5.13
C ASP A 456 -9.51 -8.27 5.36
N ARG A 457 -10.51 -7.41 5.06
CA ARG A 457 -10.43 -5.96 5.18
C ARG A 457 -11.78 -5.34 5.49
N VAL A 458 -11.75 -4.30 6.31
CA VAL A 458 -12.89 -3.47 6.69
C VAL A 458 -12.55 -2.00 6.53
N HIS A 459 -13.43 -1.24 5.88
CA HIS A 459 -13.38 0.20 5.85
C HIS A 459 -14.45 0.81 6.76
N LEU A 460 -14.10 1.85 7.51
CA LEU A 460 -15.04 2.68 8.25
C LEU A 460 -15.22 4.01 7.54
N LEU A 461 -16.45 4.42 7.28
CA LEU A 461 -16.77 5.65 6.58
C LEU A 461 -17.69 6.51 7.45
N LEU A 462 -17.35 7.80 7.55
CA LEU A 462 -18.17 8.86 8.14
C LEU A 462 -18.49 9.85 7.02
N GLU A 463 -19.75 9.87 6.56
CA GLU A 463 -20.12 10.50 5.29
C GLU A 463 -21.05 11.68 5.49
N LEU A 464 -20.83 12.76 4.73
CA LEU A 464 -21.73 13.91 4.65
C LEU A 464 -22.19 14.11 3.19
N LYS A 465 -23.46 14.42 2.98
CA LYS A 465 -24.05 14.81 1.70
C LYS A 465 -24.88 16.07 1.87
N GLY A 466 -24.96 16.90 0.82
CA GLY A 466 -25.76 18.13 0.81
C GLY A 466 -24.92 19.36 1.11
N CYS A 467 -25.56 20.43 1.59
CA CYS A 467 -24.94 21.71 1.91
C CYS A 467 -25.09 22.00 3.41
N GLY A 468 -24.00 22.31 4.12
CA GLY A 468 -24.02 22.50 5.57
C GLY A 468 -22.82 21.86 6.26
N THR A 469 -22.95 21.55 7.55
CA THR A 469 -21.86 20.97 8.34
C THR A 469 -22.33 19.70 9.05
N GLY A 470 -21.44 18.71 9.15
CA GLY A 470 -21.60 17.52 9.98
C GLY A 470 -20.39 17.33 10.89
N TRP A 471 -20.64 16.92 12.12
CA TRP A 471 -19.63 16.50 13.09
C TRP A 471 -19.87 15.05 13.47
N PHE A 472 -18.77 14.30 13.59
CA PHE A 472 -18.76 12.90 14.00
C PHE A 472 -17.87 12.74 15.22
N ASP A 473 -18.38 12.06 16.23
CA ASP A 473 -17.68 11.80 17.47
C ASP A 473 -18.13 10.45 18.07
N ASN A 474 -17.48 9.98 19.13
CA ASN A 474 -17.78 8.71 19.80
C ASN A 474 -17.90 7.54 18.82
N VAL A 475 -16.96 7.46 17.86
CA VAL A 475 -16.96 6.41 16.83
C VAL A 475 -16.42 5.13 17.44
N GLU A 476 -17.07 4.00 17.25
CA GLU A 476 -16.59 2.71 17.76
C GLU A 476 -16.90 1.56 16.80
N LEU A 477 -15.87 0.75 16.50
CA LEU A 477 -16.03 -0.55 15.85
C LEU A 477 -15.91 -1.68 16.89
N GLN A 478 -16.99 -2.42 17.09
CA GLN A 478 -17.03 -3.61 17.95
C GLN A 478 -16.99 -4.89 17.09
N ARG A 479 -16.21 -5.88 17.55
CA ARG A 479 -16.14 -7.24 16.98
C ARG A 479 -16.82 -8.19 17.98
N ARG A 480 -18.06 -8.58 17.71
CA ARG A 480 -18.92 -9.35 18.61
C ARG A 480 -18.96 -10.83 18.26
#